data_AF-A0A0M4CZL9-F1
#
_entry.id   AF-A0A0M4CZL9-F1
#
_cell.length_a   1.000
_cell.length_b   1.000
_cell.length_c   1.000
_cell.angle_alpha   90.00
_cell.angle_beta   90.00
_cell.angle_gamma   90.00
#
_symmetry.space_group_name_H-M   'P 1'
#
loop_
_entity.id
_entity.type
_entity.pdbx_description
1 polymer ?
#
loop_
_entity_poly.entity_id
_entity_poly.type
_entity_poly.pdbx_seq_one_letter_code
_entity_poly.pdbx_strand_id
1 'polypeptide(L)' 'MEKKHPCPDCRQCQWCSDDRCRLCLKTGCGKKLSMAEQIELYEKLNAPDCPPPESNS' A
#
# COMPACT_ATOMS: atom_id res chain seq x y z
N MET A 1 -17.63 12.13 21.01
CA MET A 1 -16.69 12.62 19.97
C MET A 1 -17.18 12.10 18.62
N GLU A 2 -17.64 13.00 17.77
CA GLU A 2 -18.08 12.66 16.41
C GLU A 2 -16.85 12.30 15.57
N LYS A 3 -16.91 11.15 14.88
CA LYS A 3 -15.87 10.73 13.95
C LYS A 3 -16.27 11.18 12.54
N LYS A 4 -15.31 11.66 11.76
CA LYS A 4 -15.52 11.98 10.33
C LYS A 4 -15.94 10.75 9.51
N HIS A 5 -15.51 9.55 9.92
CA HIS A 5 -15.84 8.26 9.30
C HIS A 5 -16.17 7.19 10.36
N PRO A 6 -17.01 6.19 10.04
CA PRO A 6 -17.38 5.10 10.95
C PRO A 6 -16.29 4.01 11.02
N CYS A 7 -15.02 4.39 11.20
CA CYS A 7 -13.91 3.45 11.22
C CYS A 7 -13.73 2.79 12.61
N PRO A 8 -13.50 1.46 12.66
CA PRO A 8 -13.37 0.71 13.92
C PRO A 8 -12.05 1.01 14.64
N ASP A 9 -10.99 1.29 13.90
CA ASP A 9 -9.64 1.48 14.46
C ASP A 9 -9.35 2.90 14.92
N CYS A 10 -10.17 3.88 14.52
CA CYS A 10 -9.98 5.26 14.95
C CYS A 10 -10.54 5.47 16.35
N ARG A 11 -9.66 5.63 17.34
CA ARG A 11 -10.01 5.97 18.72
C ARG A 11 -10.05 7.49 18.98
N GLN A 12 -9.19 8.25 18.29
CA GLN A 12 -9.13 9.71 18.35
C GLN A 12 -9.08 10.29 16.93
N CYS A 13 -10.16 10.94 16.48
CA CYS A 13 -10.24 11.50 15.13
C CYS A 13 -9.52 12.86 15.06
N GLN A 14 -8.46 12.94 14.26
CA GLN A 14 -7.67 14.16 14.05
C GLN A 14 -8.20 15.05 12.91
N TRP A 15 -9.32 14.67 12.28
CA TRP A 15 -9.92 15.44 11.18
C TRP A 15 -8.94 15.76 10.04
N CYS A 16 -8.08 14.79 9.72
CA CYS A 16 -7.17 14.92 8.60
C CYS A 16 -7.92 15.06 7.26
N SER A 17 -7.24 15.68 6.30
CA SER A 17 -7.67 15.72 4.91
C SER A 17 -7.74 14.30 4.32
N ASP A 18 -8.56 14.10 3.29
CA ASP A 18 -8.90 12.77 2.77
C ASP A 18 -7.69 11.97 2.25
N ASP A 19 -6.68 12.69 1.76
CA ASP A 19 -5.36 12.20 1.33
C ASP A 19 -4.45 11.75 2.50
N ARG A 20 -4.69 12.28 3.70
CA ARG A 20 -3.87 12.07 4.91
C ARG A 20 -4.49 11.10 5.91
N CYS A 21 -5.73 10.67 5.71
CA CYS A 21 -6.43 9.71 6.55
C CYS A 21 -5.93 8.27 6.34
N ARG A 22 -4.61 8.06 6.49
CA ARG A 22 -3.95 6.76 6.57
C ARG A 22 -4.08 6.08 7.94
N LEU A 23 -4.69 6.73 8.93
CA LEU A 23 -5.12 6.10 10.19
C LEU A 23 -6.59 5.68 10.16
N CYS A 24 -7.38 6.29 9.28
CA CYS A 24 -8.77 5.95 9.05
C CYS A 24 -8.95 5.31 7.65
N LEU A 25 -7.90 4.58 7.24
CA LEU A 25 -7.59 4.04 5.91
C LEU A 25 -8.80 3.73 5.04
N LYS A 26 -8.85 4.46 3.94
CA LYS A 26 -9.37 3.93 2.68
C LYS A 26 -8.58 2.66 2.31
N THR A 27 -9.34 1.70 1.80
CA THR A 27 -8.97 0.43 1.14
C THR A 27 -8.46 -0.69 2.04
N GLY A 28 -9.42 -1.50 2.50
CA GLY A 28 -9.34 -2.96 2.54
C GLY A 28 -8.30 -3.54 3.49
N CYS A 29 -8.75 -4.44 4.37
CA CYS A 29 -7.87 -5.52 4.80
C CYS A 29 -7.44 -6.31 3.55
N GLY A 30 -6.40 -5.85 2.85
CA GLY A 30 -5.68 -6.70 1.92
C GLY A 30 -5.25 -7.92 2.72
N LYS A 31 -5.48 -9.11 2.14
CA LYS A 31 -4.98 -10.36 2.71
C LYS A 31 -3.53 -10.12 3.14
N LYS A 32 -3.21 -10.41 4.41
CA LYS A 32 -1.81 -10.45 4.83
C LYS A 32 -1.14 -11.51 3.97
N LEU A 33 -0.31 -11.05 3.03
CA LEU A 33 0.51 -11.92 2.21
C LEU A 33 1.43 -12.70 3.15
N SER A 34 1.61 -13.99 2.87
CA SER A 34 2.72 -14.76 3.45
C SER A 34 4.05 -14.16 3.02
N MET A 35 5.14 -14.51 3.72
CA MET A 35 6.48 -14.05 3.34
C MET A 35 6.80 -14.37 1.87
N ALA A 36 6.44 -15.55 1.39
CA ALA A 36 6.65 -15.94 0.00
C ALA A 36 5.88 -15.03 -0.98
N GLU A 37 4.59 -14.78 -0.71
CA GLU A 37 3.76 -13.88 -1.54
C GLU A 37 4.29 -12.43 -1.52
N GLN A 38 4.89 -11.98 -0.42
CA GLN A 38 5.51 -10.65 -0.35
C GLN A 38 6.78 -10.54 -1.20
N ILE A 39 7.62 -11.59 -1.19
CA ILE A 39 8.85 -11.65 -1.98
C ILE A 39 8.52 -11.64 -3.47
N GLU A 40 7.59 -12.48 -3.91
CA GLU A 40 7.17 -12.56 -5.32
C GLU A 40 6.62 -11.22 -5.83
N LEU A 41 5.76 -10.56 -5.04
CA LEU A 41 5.22 -9.26 -5.39
C LEU A 41 6.33 -8.20 -5.52
N TYR A 42 7.29 -8.21 -4.61
CA TYR A 42 8.43 -7.30 -4.66
C TYR A 42 9.26 -7.53 -5.93
N GLU A 43 9.61 -8.79 -6.23
CA GLU A 43 10.39 -9.12 -7.43
C GLU A 43 9.68 -8.70 -8.70
N LYS A 44 8.36 -8.91 -8.80
CA LYS A 44 7.58 -8.50 -9.97
C LYS A 44 7.55 -6.98 -10.17
N LEU A 45 7.40 -6.22 -9.08
CA LEU A 45 7.35 -4.76 -9.13
C LEU A 45 8.72 -4.14 -9.44
N ASN A 46 9.80 -4.81 -9.08
CA ASN A 46 11.18 -4.35 -9.27
C ASN A 46 11.91 -5.12 -10.37
N ALA A 47 11.21 -5.96 -11.11
CA ALA A 47 11.79 -6.65 -12.25
C ALA A 47 12.25 -5.56 -13.24
N PRO A 48 13.52 -5.59 -13.67
CA PRO A 48 13.99 -4.64 -14.66
C PRO A 48 13.14 -4.83 -15.91
N ASP A 49 12.51 -3.75 -16.38
CA ASP A 49 11.94 -3.72 -17.71
C ASP A 49 13.05 -4.16 -18.68
N CYS A 50 12.70 -5.06 -19.60
CA CYS A 50 13.53 -5.67 -20.65
C CYS A 50 14.90 -4.98 -20.84
N PRO A 51 16.03 -5.69 -20.64
CA PRO A 51 17.34 -5.06 -20.81
C PRO A 51 17.43 -4.43 -22.20
N PRO A 52 17.98 -3.20 -22.32
CA PRO A 52 18.15 -2.57 -23.63
C PRO A 52 18.97 -3.52 -24.52
N PRO A 53 18.69 -3.57 -25.84
CA PRO A 53 19.38 -4.49 -26.73
C PRO A 53 20.89 -4.24 -26.63
N GLU A 54 21.58 -5.29 -26.21
CA GLU A 54 23.01 -5.54 -26.22
C GLU A 54 23.77 -4.66 -27.23
N SER A 55 24.43 -3.61 -26.71
CA SER A 55 25.40 -2.83 -27.46
C SER A 55 26.70 -3.62 -27.57
N ASN A 56 26.89 -4.29 -28.71
CA ASN A 56 28.19 -4.78 -29.16
C ASN A 56 29.18 -3.61 -29.29
N SER A 57 30.31 -3.66 -28.60
CA SER A 57 31.57 -2.99 -28.97
C SER A 57 32.75 -3.71 -28.33
#